data_AF-A0A943ER25-F1
#
_entry.id   AF-A0A943ER25-F1
#
_cell.length_a   1.000
_cell.length_b   1.000
_cell.length_c   1.000
_cell.angle_alpha   90.00
_cell.angle_beta   90.00
_cell.angle_gamma   90.00
#
_symmetry.space_group_name_H-M   'P 1'
#
loop_
_entity.id
_entity.type
_entity.pdbx_description
1 polymer ?
#
loop_
_entity_poly.entity_id
_entity_poly.type
_entity_poly.pdbx_seq_one_letter_code
_entity_poly.pdbx_strand_id
1 'polypeptide(L)'
;MERITEVKLEFDSTKPLPIIYEIVATQRTAVETDKTALKTFIDKASGLEVDKDKCTKDTWVAFETELNEDRAVYEDENAMQEEVNNAYNELVTAFLNLRLIPDKSLLEDLINQAEGLNAANYTKVSFDGLTKALNEAKAVFDNPNATQSEIDSAKATLEKAIAGLKANPSAPSNVDNTINSPLNNDDTTVSVKTGDDALVGTLAGLALLSIVGTEVLRKKED
;
A
#
# COMPACT_ATOMS: atom_id res chain seq x y z
N MET A 1 -22.70 21.61 -25.04
CA MET A 1 -22.85 21.53 -26.52
C MET A 1 -24.33 21.51 -26.89
N GLU A 2 -24.78 22.40 -27.79
CA GLU A 2 -26.16 22.41 -28.29
C GLU A 2 -26.40 21.27 -29.28
N ARG A 3 -27.56 20.62 -29.22
CA ARG A 3 -27.95 19.58 -30.17
C ARG A 3 -29.21 20.02 -30.88
N ILE A 4 -29.18 20.00 -32.21
CA ILE A 4 -30.38 20.20 -33.03
C ILE A 4 -31.29 18.98 -32.80
N THR A 5 -32.48 19.23 -32.29
CA THR A 5 -33.49 18.20 -32.00
C THR A 5 -34.52 18.12 -33.11
N GLU A 6 -34.80 19.23 -33.79
CA GLU A 6 -35.74 19.26 -34.91
C GLU A 6 -35.31 20.31 -35.95
N VAL A 7 -35.46 19.97 -37.23
CA VAL A 7 -35.31 20.91 -38.35
C VAL A 7 -36.58 20.82 -39.18
N LYS A 8 -37.35 21.90 -39.24
CA LYS A 8 -38.56 21.97 -40.07
C LYS A 8 -38.21 22.58 -41.43
N LEU A 9 -38.46 21.78 -42.46
CA LEU A 9 -38.19 22.09 -43.87
C LEU A 9 -39.50 22.31 -44.62
N GLU A 10 -39.53 23.31 -45.49
CA GLU A 10 -40.62 23.53 -46.45
C GLU A 10 -40.13 23.27 -47.87
N PHE A 11 -40.89 22.47 -48.63
CA PHE A 11 -40.59 22.10 -50.00
C PHE A 11 -41.53 22.83 -50.95
N ASP A 12 -40.95 23.69 -51.79
CA ASP A 12 -41.66 24.40 -52.86
C ASP A 12 -41.27 23.74 -54.19
N SER A 13 -42.26 23.21 -54.93
CA SER A 13 -42.02 22.51 -56.19
C SER A 13 -41.45 23.39 -57.31
N THR A 14 -41.43 24.71 -57.11
CA THR A 14 -40.84 25.69 -58.03
C THR A 14 -39.38 26.03 -57.69
N LYS A 15 -38.87 25.57 -56.54
CA LYS A 15 -37.49 25.85 -56.10
C LYS A 15 -36.69 24.55 -56.02
N PRO A 16 -35.42 24.56 -56.45
CA PRO A 16 -34.59 23.35 -56.48
C PRO A 16 -34.14 22.89 -55.09
N LEU A 17 -34.30 23.71 -54.04
CA LEU A 17 -33.89 23.40 -52.67
C LEU A 17 -34.98 23.81 -51.67
N PRO A 18 -35.23 22.98 -50.64
CA PRO A 18 -36.15 23.33 -49.55
C PRO A 18 -35.61 24.48 -48.71
N ILE A 19 -36.52 25.23 -48.10
CA ILE A 19 -36.20 26.33 -47.18
C ILE A 19 -36.31 25.81 -45.75
N ILE A 20 -35.30 26.10 -44.92
CA ILE A 20 -35.38 25.87 -43.47
C ILE A 20 -36.19 27.00 -42.86
N TYR A 21 -37.31 26.68 -42.21
CA TYR A 21 -38.17 27.68 -41.57
C TYR A 21 -37.89 27.79 -40.07
N GLU A 22 -37.58 26.66 -39.42
CA GLU A 22 -37.35 26.61 -37.98
C GLU A 22 -36.29 25.55 -37.67
N ILE A 23 -35.33 25.94 -36.82
CA ILE A 23 -34.39 25.03 -36.19
C ILE A 23 -34.73 25.04 -34.71
N VAL A 24 -35.19 23.91 -34.18
CA VAL A 24 -35.38 23.72 -32.75
C VAL A 24 -34.12 23.05 -32.22
N ALA A 25 -33.30 23.83 -31.53
CA ALA A 25 -32.19 23.33 -30.75
C ALA A 25 -32.62 23.24 -29.28
N THR A 26 -32.35 22.11 -28.65
CA THR A 26 -32.51 21.99 -27.21
C THR A 26 -31.15 22.24 -26.59
N GLN A 27 -31.06 23.26 -25.73
CA GLN A 27 -29.94 23.36 -24.81
C GLN A 27 -30.08 22.17 -23.85
N ARG A 28 -29.13 21.23 -23.88
CA ARG A 28 -29.03 20.23 -22.82
C ARG A 28 -28.97 21.02 -21.53
N THR A 29 -29.99 20.93 -20.69
CA THR A 29 -29.85 21.38 -19.32
C THR A 29 -28.73 20.56 -18.75
N ALA A 30 -27.59 21.19 -18.50
CA ALA A 30 -26.53 20.57 -17.73
C ALA A 30 -27.18 20.26 -16.37
N VAL A 31 -27.55 18.99 -16.16
CA VAL A 31 -27.63 18.51 -14.78
C VAL A 31 -26.21 18.71 -14.27
N GLU A 32 -26.06 19.65 -13.35
CA GLU A 32 -24.77 19.96 -12.76
C GLU A 32 -24.19 18.66 -12.19
N THR A 33 -23.04 18.23 -12.71
CA THR A 33 -22.36 17.04 -12.23
C THR A 33 -21.78 17.35 -10.85
N ASP A 34 -22.12 16.56 -9.83
CA ASP A 34 -21.59 16.76 -8.49
C ASP A 34 -20.17 16.20 -8.40
N LYS A 35 -19.20 17.10 -8.26
CA LYS A 35 -17.76 16.80 -8.14
C LYS A 35 -17.23 16.98 -6.71
N THR A 36 -18.11 17.20 -5.73
CA THR A 36 -17.72 17.58 -4.36
C THR A 36 -16.87 16.49 -3.69
N ALA A 37 -17.28 15.22 -3.82
CA ALA A 37 -16.56 14.08 -3.25
C ALA A 37 -15.19 13.88 -3.91
N LEU A 38 -15.14 13.94 -5.25
CA LEU A 38 -13.92 13.86 -6.03
C LEU A 38 -12.91 14.93 -5.60
N LYS A 39 -13.33 16.20 -5.58
CA LYS A 39 -12.48 17.32 -5.15
C LYS A 39 -11.95 17.14 -3.73
N THR A 40 -12.85 16.75 -2.82
CA THR A 40 -12.49 16.52 -1.41
C THR A 40 -11.43 15.43 -1.29
N PHE A 41 -11.51 14.37 -2.09
CA PHE A 41 -10.54 13.28 -2.04
C PHE A 41 -9.21 13.68 -2.69
N ILE A 42 -9.23 14.35 -3.85
CA ILE A 42 -8.02 14.93 -4.48
C ILE A 42 -7.27 15.83 -3.49
N ASP A 43 -7.98 16.72 -2.79
CA ASP A 43 -7.37 17.65 -1.84
C ASP A 43 -6.71 16.92 -0.67
N LYS A 44 -7.40 15.91 -0.11
CA LYS A 44 -6.85 15.09 0.96
C LYS A 44 -5.65 14.29 0.49
N ALA A 45 -5.79 13.58 -0.63
CA ALA A 45 -4.75 12.78 -1.26
C ALA A 45 -3.50 13.61 -1.58
N SER A 46 -3.67 14.83 -2.07
CA SER A 46 -2.58 15.77 -2.37
C SER A 46 -1.95 16.38 -1.11
N GLY A 47 -2.72 16.51 -0.03
CA GLY A 47 -2.27 17.07 1.24
C GLY A 47 -1.62 16.05 2.19
N LEU A 48 -1.70 14.76 1.88
CA LEU A 48 -0.98 13.74 2.63
C LEU A 48 0.52 13.87 2.30
N GLU A 49 1.33 14.18 3.31
CA GLU A 49 2.79 14.15 3.22
C GLU A 49 3.29 12.71 3.20
N VAL A 50 2.90 11.95 2.18
CA VAL A 50 3.46 10.63 1.94
C VAL A 50 4.81 10.81 1.28
N ASP A 51 5.86 10.44 2.00
CA ASP A 51 7.20 10.38 1.48
C ASP A 51 7.26 9.26 0.42
N LYS A 52 7.31 9.65 -0.86
CA LYS A 52 7.35 8.72 -1.99
C LYS A 52 8.51 7.71 -1.87
N ASP A 53 9.59 8.09 -1.20
CA ASP A 53 10.78 7.25 -1.04
C ASP A 53 10.57 6.16 0.03
N LYS A 54 9.47 6.25 0.79
CA LYS A 54 9.02 5.24 1.76
C LYS A 54 7.90 4.34 1.22
N CYS A 55 7.41 4.56 0.00
CA CYS A 55 6.42 3.70 -0.63
C CYS A 55 7.05 2.78 -1.67
N THR A 56 6.46 1.61 -1.89
CA THR A 56 6.90 0.75 -2.99
C THR A 56 6.64 1.47 -4.30
N LYS A 57 7.68 1.55 -5.14
CA LYS A 57 7.67 2.35 -6.39
C LYS A 57 6.40 2.14 -7.23
N ASP A 58 6.00 0.88 -7.42
CA ASP A 58 4.86 0.53 -8.27
C ASP A 58 3.53 1.04 -7.70
N THR A 59 3.34 0.99 -6.37
CA THR A 59 2.08 1.45 -5.75
C THR A 59 2.01 2.97 -5.72
N TRP A 60 3.14 3.63 -5.50
CA TRP A 60 3.24 5.09 -5.59
C TRP A 60 2.93 5.59 -7.01
N VAL A 61 3.51 4.98 -8.03
CA VAL A 61 3.28 5.37 -9.44
C VAL A 61 1.81 5.18 -9.82
N ALA A 62 1.18 4.08 -9.41
CA ALA A 62 -0.24 3.86 -9.64
C ALA A 62 -1.09 4.96 -8.99
N PHE A 63 -0.85 5.27 -7.71
CA PHE A 63 -1.55 6.34 -7.01
C PHE A 63 -1.34 7.72 -7.63
N GLU A 64 -0.11 8.07 -8.02
CA GLU A 64 0.19 9.36 -8.66
C GLU A 64 -0.48 9.48 -10.04
N THR A 65 -0.61 8.36 -10.76
CA THR A 65 -1.33 8.31 -12.05
C THR A 65 -2.79 8.63 -11.84
N GLU A 66 -3.48 7.90 -10.96
CA GLU A 66 -4.90 8.12 -10.66
C GLU A 66 -5.14 9.54 -10.12
N LEU A 67 -4.25 10.06 -9.27
CA LEU A 67 -4.40 11.42 -8.74
C LEU A 67 -4.38 12.48 -9.84
N ASN A 68 -3.63 12.26 -10.92
CA ASN A 68 -3.58 13.16 -12.06
C ASN A 68 -4.78 12.96 -13.00
N GLU A 69 -5.25 11.74 -13.19
CA GLU A 69 -6.46 11.45 -13.98
C GLU A 69 -7.71 12.02 -13.30
N ASP A 70 -7.85 11.87 -11.98
CA ASP A 70 -8.91 12.48 -11.17
C ASP A 70 -8.93 14.00 -11.28
N ARG A 71 -7.74 14.65 -11.32
CA ARG A 71 -7.65 16.10 -11.54
C ARG A 71 -8.15 16.48 -12.93
N ALA A 72 -7.83 15.71 -13.96
CA ALA A 72 -8.32 15.96 -15.31
C ALA A 72 -9.85 15.83 -15.40
N VAL A 73 -10.43 14.79 -14.77
CA VAL A 73 -11.89 14.61 -14.68
C VAL A 73 -12.54 15.73 -13.85
N TYR A 74 -11.88 16.18 -12.80
CA TYR A 74 -12.35 17.30 -11.99
C TYR A 74 -12.41 18.61 -12.81
N GLU A 75 -11.39 18.88 -13.63
CA GLU A 75 -11.29 20.08 -14.47
C GLU A 75 -12.18 20.04 -15.73
N ASP A 76 -12.61 18.86 -16.19
CA ASP A 76 -13.46 18.75 -17.37
C ASP A 76 -14.91 19.23 -17.11
N GLU A 77 -15.26 20.40 -17.63
CA GLU A 77 -16.61 20.99 -17.54
C GLU A 77 -17.72 20.09 -18.11
N ASN A 78 -17.39 19.13 -18.97
CA ASN A 78 -18.35 18.22 -19.60
C ASN A 78 -18.40 16.82 -18.97
N ALA A 79 -17.60 16.57 -17.93
CA ALA A 79 -17.54 15.27 -17.26
C ALA A 79 -18.93 14.83 -16.79
N MET A 80 -19.28 13.59 -17.11
CA MET A 80 -20.50 12.94 -16.67
C MET A 80 -20.35 12.40 -15.25
N GLN A 81 -21.47 12.24 -14.54
CA GLN A 81 -21.45 11.70 -13.18
C GLN A 81 -20.81 10.31 -13.09
N GLU A 82 -20.96 9.49 -14.12
CA GLU A 82 -20.30 8.18 -14.19
C GLU A 82 -18.77 8.31 -14.24
N GLU A 83 -18.24 9.25 -15.03
CA GLU A 83 -16.81 9.51 -15.12
C GLU A 83 -16.25 10.01 -13.79
N VAL A 84 -16.97 10.92 -13.13
CA VAL A 84 -16.62 11.43 -11.79
C VAL A 84 -16.63 10.34 -10.73
N ASN A 85 -17.62 9.44 -10.77
CA ASN A 85 -17.71 8.33 -9.83
C ASN A 85 -16.62 7.29 -10.06
N ASN A 86 -16.29 7.00 -11.32
CA ASN A 86 -15.23 6.05 -11.68
C ASN A 86 -13.87 6.57 -11.23
N ALA A 87 -13.53 7.81 -11.59
CA ALA A 87 -12.32 8.50 -11.14
C ALA A 87 -12.16 8.41 -9.61
N TYR A 88 -13.20 8.84 -8.87
CA TYR A 88 -13.20 8.75 -7.41
C TYR A 88 -12.91 7.33 -6.89
N ASN A 89 -13.53 6.29 -7.48
CA ASN A 89 -13.33 4.90 -7.04
C ASN A 89 -11.93 4.39 -7.38
N GLU A 90 -11.38 4.78 -8.54
CA GLU A 90 -10.05 4.41 -9.00
C GLU A 90 -8.97 5.05 -8.11
N LEU A 91 -9.08 6.35 -7.82
CA LEU A 91 -8.18 7.03 -6.88
C LEU A 91 -8.28 6.47 -5.46
N VAL A 92 -9.49 6.16 -4.96
CA VAL A 92 -9.66 5.49 -3.65
C VAL A 92 -8.96 4.13 -3.65
N THR A 93 -9.11 3.35 -4.72
CA THR A 93 -8.50 2.03 -4.83
C THR A 93 -6.97 2.13 -4.87
N ALA A 94 -6.41 3.04 -5.67
CA ALA A 94 -4.97 3.24 -5.72
C ALA A 94 -4.41 3.76 -4.39
N PHE A 95 -5.14 4.64 -3.71
CA PHE A 95 -4.79 5.09 -2.37
C PHE A 95 -4.76 3.95 -1.36
N LEU A 96 -5.76 3.06 -1.35
CA LEU A 96 -5.80 1.89 -0.46
C LEU A 96 -4.70 0.86 -0.77
N ASN A 97 -4.22 0.83 -2.02
CA ASN A 97 -3.14 -0.04 -2.46
C ASN A 97 -1.75 0.54 -2.22
N LEU A 98 -1.62 1.80 -1.76
CA LEU A 98 -0.33 2.36 -1.35
C LEU A 98 0.30 1.48 -0.27
N ARG A 99 1.54 1.08 -0.52
CA ARG A 99 2.28 0.21 0.40
C ARG A 99 3.59 0.85 0.79
N LEU A 100 3.81 0.97 2.10
CA LEU A 100 5.10 1.39 2.65
C LEU A 100 6.15 0.29 2.45
N ILE A 101 7.39 0.70 2.22
CA ILE A 101 8.57 -0.16 2.24
C ILE A 101 8.86 -0.50 3.71
N PRO A 102 8.82 -1.79 4.10
CA PRO A 102 9.21 -2.18 5.44
C PRO A 102 10.70 -1.92 5.71
N ASP A 103 11.03 -1.58 6.97
CA ASP A 103 12.43 -1.41 7.38
C ASP A 103 13.16 -2.76 7.44
N LYS A 104 14.38 -2.79 6.89
CA LYS A 104 15.25 -3.98 6.82
C LYS A 104 16.56 -3.82 7.58
N SER A 105 16.77 -2.69 8.25
CA SER A 105 18.01 -2.36 8.97
C SER A 105 18.49 -3.49 9.90
N LEU A 106 17.60 -4.01 10.75
CA LEU A 106 17.94 -5.09 11.68
C LEU A 106 18.29 -6.41 10.96
N LEU A 107 17.66 -6.70 9.83
CA LEU A 107 17.96 -7.88 9.03
C LEU A 107 19.34 -7.73 8.36
N GLU A 108 19.65 -6.53 7.86
CA GLU A 108 20.96 -6.18 7.30
C GLU A 108 22.09 -6.37 8.31
N ASP A 109 21.92 -5.83 9.52
CA ASP A 109 22.90 -5.96 10.60
C ASP A 109 23.19 -7.43 10.95
N LEU A 110 22.15 -8.27 10.99
CA LEU A 110 22.28 -9.71 11.24
C LEU A 110 22.96 -10.45 10.09
N ILE A 111 22.66 -10.10 8.83
CA ILE A 111 23.35 -10.64 7.66
C ILE A 111 24.84 -10.31 7.74
N ASN A 112 25.19 -9.05 7.99
CA ASN A 112 26.58 -8.61 8.12
C ASN A 112 27.31 -9.32 9.27
N GLN A 113 26.64 -9.49 10.42
CA GLN A 113 27.18 -10.25 11.55
C GLN A 113 27.47 -11.71 11.15
N ALA A 114 26.52 -12.39 10.50
CA ALA A 114 26.66 -13.78 10.09
C ALA A 114 27.78 -13.97 9.04
N GLU A 115 27.93 -13.04 8.10
CA GLU A 115 29.00 -13.04 7.11
C GLU A 115 30.39 -12.84 7.72
N GLY A 116 30.47 -12.09 8.83
CA GLY A 116 31.72 -11.88 9.56
C GLY A 116 32.23 -13.10 10.33
N LEU A 117 31.43 -14.16 10.44
CA LEU A 117 31.80 -15.35 11.20
C LEU A 117 32.79 -16.23 10.43
N ASN A 118 33.89 -16.61 11.10
CA ASN A 118 34.86 -17.53 10.52
C ASN A 118 34.40 -18.99 10.66
N ALA A 119 34.13 -19.63 9.52
CA ALA A 119 33.72 -21.03 9.44
C ALA A 119 34.63 -22.01 10.21
N ALA A 120 35.94 -21.74 10.28
CA ALA A 120 36.90 -22.62 10.95
C ALA A 120 36.68 -22.72 12.48
N ASN A 121 36.03 -21.72 13.07
CA ASN A 121 35.74 -21.67 14.50
C ASN A 121 34.56 -22.54 14.92
N TYR A 122 33.80 -23.09 13.96
CA TYR A 122 32.54 -23.78 14.21
C TYR A 122 32.51 -25.18 13.60
N THR A 123 31.64 -26.04 14.13
CA THR A 123 31.41 -27.35 13.54
C THR A 123 30.76 -27.20 12.17
N LYS A 124 31.13 -28.08 11.23
CA LYS A 124 30.58 -28.07 9.88
C LYS A 124 29.05 -28.08 9.86
N VAL A 125 28.43 -28.93 10.67
CA VAL A 125 26.96 -29.07 10.72
C VAL A 125 26.27 -27.78 11.15
N SER A 126 26.76 -27.12 12.21
CA SER A 126 26.15 -25.86 12.66
C SER A 126 26.39 -24.71 11.68
N PHE A 127 27.56 -24.67 11.04
CA PHE A 127 27.89 -23.64 10.07
C PHE A 127 27.15 -23.82 8.72
N ASP A 128 26.92 -25.06 8.28
CA ASP A 128 26.05 -25.37 7.14
C ASP A 128 24.61 -24.87 7.41
N GLY A 129 24.11 -25.05 8.65
CA GLY A 129 22.82 -24.53 9.10
C GLY A 129 22.73 -22.99 9.04
N LEU A 130 23.77 -22.30 9.53
CA LEU A 130 23.91 -20.85 9.41
C LEU A 130 23.91 -20.41 7.94
N THR A 131 24.69 -21.08 7.10
CA THR A 131 24.81 -20.74 5.67
C THR A 131 23.46 -20.81 4.96
N LYS A 132 22.65 -21.82 5.28
CA LYS A 132 21.28 -21.93 4.74
C LYS A 132 20.41 -20.76 5.19
N ALA A 133 20.37 -20.47 6.49
CA ALA A 133 19.58 -19.37 7.04
C ALA A 133 20.02 -17.99 6.49
N LEU A 134 21.32 -17.80 6.31
CA LEU A 134 21.91 -16.59 5.72
C LEU A 134 21.44 -16.38 4.27
N ASN A 135 21.41 -17.45 3.46
CA ASN A 135 20.92 -17.35 2.08
C ASN A 135 19.42 -17.02 2.01
N GLU A 136 18.61 -17.60 2.91
CA GLU A 136 17.18 -17.27 3.03
C GLU A 136 16.98 -15.80 3.45
N ALA A 137 17.77 -15.34 4.42
CA ALA A 137 17.74 -13.95 4.88
C ALA A 137 18.12 -12.96 3.78
N LYS A 138 19.17 -13.24 2.99
CA LYS A 138 19.56 -12.42 1.84
C LYS A 138 18.48 -12.36 0.76
N ALA A 139 17.84 -13.49 0.47
CA ALA A 139 16.74 -13.50 -0.50
C ALA A 139 15.57 -12.58 -0.08
N VAL A 140 15.24 -12.54 1.21
CA VAL A 140 14.23 -11.61 1.75
C VAL A 140 14.75 -10.18 1.76
N PHE A 141 16.02 -9.96 2.11
CA PHE A 141 16.65 -8.64 2.11
C PHE A 141 16.65 -8.00 0.71
N ASP A 142 16.98 -8.78 -0.31
CA ASP A 142 17.06 -8.31 -1.71
C ASP A 142 15.67 -8.15 -2.36
N ASN A 143 14.61 -8.75 -1.80
CA ASN A 143 13.26 -8.64 -2.34
C ASN A 143 12.65 -7.25 -2.04
N PRO A 144 12.49 -6.36 -3.03
CA PRO A 144 11.95 -5.00 -2.80
C PRO A 144 10.49 -5.00 -2.32
N ASN A 145 9.79 -6.13 -2.46
CA ASN A 145 8.38 -6.29 -2.11
C ASN A 145 8.16 -7.14 -0.86
N ALA A 146 9.24 -7.52 -0.16
CA ALA A 146 9.16 -8.31 1.07
C ALA A 146 8.21 -7.66 2.07
N THR A 147 7.34 -8.47 2.65
CA THR A 147 6.42 -8.07 3.70
C THR A 147 7.13 -8.03 5.05
N GLN A 148 6.58 -7.27 6.01
CA GLN A 148 7.11 -7.24 7.38
C GLN A 148 7.20 -8.65 7.99
N SER A 149 6.19 -9.48 7.75
CA SER A 149 6.17 -10.87 8.26
C SER A 149 7.29 -11.73 7.67
N GLU A 150 7.66 -11.55 6.41
CA GLU A 150 8.77 -12.27 5.79
C GLU A 150 10.12 -11.81 6.37
N ILE A 151 10.27 -10.50 6.57
CA ILE A 151 11.47 -9.91 7.19
C ILE A 151 11.64 -10.43 8.62
N ASP A 152 10.56 -10.40 9.42
CA ASP A 152 10.58 -10.88 10.81
C ASP A 152 10.90 -12.38 10.88
N SER A 153 10.36 -13.17 9.95
CA SER A 153 10.62 -14.61 9.88
C SER A 153 12.06 -14.93 9.48
N ALA A 154 12.60 -14.19 8.50
CA ALA A 154 14.00 -14.31 8.07
C ALA A 154 14.96 -13.93 9.21
N LYS A 155 14.67 -12.82 9.90
CA LYS A 155 15.39 -12.37 11.09
C LYS A 155 15.42 -13.46 12.16
N ALA A 156 14.26 -13.96 12.58
CA ALA A 156 14.16 -14.98 13.62
C ALA A 156 14.89 -16.28 13.23
N THR A 157 14.84 -16.66 11.95
CA THR A 157 15.53 -17.85 11.43
C THR A 157 17.05 -17.67 11.49
N LEU A 158 17.56 -16.50 11.08
CA LEU A 158 18.98 -16.19 11.12
C LEU A 158 19.51 -16.07 12.56
N GLU A 159 18.79 -15.39 13.44
CA GLU A 159 19.10 -15.30 14.88
C GLU A 159 19.21 -16.68 15.52
N LYS A 160 18.25 -17.56 15.24
CA LYS A 160 18.27 -18.94 15.75
C LYS A 160 19.46 -19.74 15.22
N ALA A 161 19.84 -19.54 13.96
CA ALA A 161 20.99 -20.22 13.37
C ALA A 161 22.32 -19.75 13.97
N ILE A 162 22.46 -18.44 14.21
CA ILE A 162 23.62 -17.85 14.92
C ILE A 162 23.69 -18.39 16.35
N ALA A 163 22.59 -18.38 17.10
CA ALA A 163 22.52 -18.92 18.46
C ALA A 163 22.78 -20.44 18.53
N GLY A 164 22.51 -21.17 17.44
CA GLY A 164 22.72 -22.61 17.31
C GLY A 164 24.13 -23.03 16.89
N LEU A 165 25.05 -22.07 16.70
CA LEU A 165 26.43 -22.36 16.34
C LEU A 165 27.16 -23.13 17.44
N LYS A 166 27.93 -24.15 17.04
CA LYS A 166 28.74 -24.96 17.95
C LYS A 166 30.21 -24.77 17.61
N ALA A 167 31.03 -24.45 18.61
CA ALA A 167 32.47 -24.27 18.41
C ALA A 167 33.14 -25.54 17.89
N ASN A 168 34.14 -25.39 17.03
CA ASN A 168 35.00 -26.48 16.58
C ASN A 168 35.99 -26.83 17.70
N PRO A 169 35.95 -28.05 18.27
CA PRO A 169 36.84 -28.45 19.37
C PRO A 169 38.32 -28.53 18.96
N SER A 170 38.63 -28.51 17.66
CA SER A 170 39.98 -28.56 17.11
C SER A 170 40.48 -27.20 16.62
N ALA A 171 39.73 -26.12 16.80
CA ALA A 171 40.19 -24.78 16.48
C ALA A 171 41.35 -24.40 17.43
N PRO A 172 42.40 -23.70 16.95
CA PRO A 172 43.48 -23.24 17.83
C PRO A 172 42.90 -22.30 18.89
N SER A 173 42.88 -22.77 20.13
CA SER A 173 42.43 -22.01 21.28
C SER A 173 43.40 -20.84 21.51
N ASN A 174 42.93 -19.61 21.29
CA ASN A 174 43.43 -18.53 22.15
C ASN A 174 42.76 -18.73 23.51
N VAL A 175 43.40 -19.57 24.31
CA VAL A 175 43.06 -19.80 25.71
C VAL A 175 43.39 -18.52 26.47
N ASP A 176 42.38 -17.84 26.99
CA ASP A 176 42.43 -17.45 28.39
C ASP A 176 41.16 -17.96 29.08
N ASN A 177 41.39 -18.71 30.15
CA ASN A 177 40.43 -19.59 30.79
C ASN A 177 40.14 -19.00 32.17
N THR A 178 38.94 -18.49 32.41
CA THR A 178 38.49 -18.16 33.77
C THR A 178 37.12 -18.79 34.10
N ILE A 179 37.23 -20.01 34.63
CA ILE A 179 36.50 -20.60 35.77
C ILE A 179 35.04 -21.08 35.59
N ASN A 180 34.92 -22.41 35.46
CA ASN A 180 34.00 -23.38 36.08
C ASN A 180 32.73 -22.92 36.83
N SER A 181 31.55 -23.46 36.45
CA SER A 181 30.72 -24.40 37.26
C SER A 181 29.44 -24.85 36.49
N PRO A 182 28.65 -25.86 36.94
CA PRO A 182 28.30 -27.05 36.16
C PRO A 182 26.91 -27.00 35.50
N LEU A 183 26.75 -27.88 34.50
CA LEU A 183 25.47 -28.31 33.93
C LEU A 183 24.43 -28.59 35.02
N ASN A 184 23.22 -28.03 34.86
CA ASN A 184 22.01 -28.71 35.30
C ASN A 184 20.87 -28.45 34.31
N ASN A 185 20.43 -29.51 33.64
CA ASN A 185 19.11 -29.58 33.04
C ASN A 185 18.16 -29.92 34.19
N ASP A 186 17.26 -29.01 34.58
CA ASP A 186 15.88 -29.38 34.88
C ASP A 186 14.94 -28.18 34.96
N ASP A 187 13.72 -28.45 34.50
CA ASP A 187 12.43 -27.77 34.66
C ASP A 187 12.32 -26.55 35.61
N THR A 188 11.77 -25.45 35.10
CA THR A 188 10.72 -24.70 35.81
C THR A 188 9.95 -23.77 34.89
N THR A 189 8.70 -24.13 34.66
CA THR A 189 7.61 -23.22 34.29
C THR A 189 7.61 -21.96 35.19
N VAL A 190 7.71 -20.78 34.58
CA VAL A 190 7.25 -19.53 35.20
C VAL A 190 6.49 -18.73 34.15
N SER A 191 5.18 -18.67 34.34
CA SER A 191 4.31 -17.69 33.71
C SER A 191 4.81 -16.29 33.99
N VAL A 192 4.87 -15.43 32.96
CA VAL A 192 4.73 -14.00 33.16
C VAL A 192 3.64 -13.49 32.24
N LYS A 193 2.50 -13.16 32.84
CA LYS A 193 1.46 -12.31 32.28
C LYS A 193 1.62 -10.93 32.90
N THR A 194 1.96 -9.97 32.07
CA THR A 194 1.54 -8.57 32.17
C THR A 194 1.52 -8.08 30.71
N GLY A 195 0.41 -7.70 30.10
CA GLY A 195 -0.65 -6.88 30.67
C GLY A 195 -0.30 -5.42 30.42
N ASP A 196 -0.60 -4.99 29.20
CA ASP A 196 -0.97 -3.64 28.78
C ASP A 196 0.09 -2.53 28.56
N ASP A 197 -0.17 -1.82 27.45
CA ASP A 197 0.17 -0.45 27.07
C ASP A 197 1.58 -0.07 26.63
N ALA A 198 1.80 -0.15 25.30
CA ALA A 198 2.18 1.02 24.48
C ALA A 198 1.97 0.74 22.98
N LEU A 199 0.72 0.57 22.55
CA LEU A 199 0.32 0.79 21.15
C LEU A 199 0.13 2.31 20.95
N VAL A 200 1.22 3.08 20.99
CA VAL A 200 1.19 4.51 20.69
C VAL A 200 2.19 4.78 19.58
N GLY A 201 1.70 4.61 18.36
CA GLY A 201 2.41 4.87 17.11
C GLY A 201 1.41 5.09 15.98
N THR A 202 0.50 6.05 16.19
CA THR A 202 -0.16 6.84 15.12
C THR A 202 -0.68 6.08 13.89
N LEU A 203 -1.82 5.41 14.02
CA LEU A 203 -2.74 5.23 12.89
C LEU A 203 -3.75 6.39 12.86
N ALA A 204 -3.26 7.59 12.55
CA ALA A 204 -4.12 8.72 12.22
C ALA A 204 -4.34 8.71 10.70
N GLY A 205 -5.49 8.22 10.23
CA GLY A 205 -5.78 8.32 8.80
C GLY A 205 -6.99 7.58 8.22
N LEU A 206 -7.82 6.87 8.98
CA LEU A 206 -9.02 6.21 8.42
C LEU A 206 -10.28 6.45 9.26
N ALA A 207 -10.66 7.71 9.40
CA ALA A 207 -11.95 8.09 9.98
C ALA A 207 -12.69 9.08 9.09
N LEU A 208 -13.01 8.73 7.84
CA LEU A 208 -13.96 9.49 7.01
C LEU A 208 -14.80 8.60 6.06
N LEU A 209 -15.49 7.58 6.59
CA LEU A 209 -16.55 6.87 5.86
C LEU A 209 -17.88 6.86 6.63
N SER A 210 -18.31 8.02 7.12
CA SER A 210 -19.67 8.18 7.63
C SER A 210 -20.17 9.60 7.42
N ILE A 211 -20.53 9.93 6.17
CA ILE A 211 -21.62 10.89 5.94
C ILE A 211 -22.82 10.08 5.49
N VAL A 212 -23.59 9.72 6.51
CA VAL A 212 -25.04 9.54 6.57
C VAL A 212 -25.79 9.89 5.28
N GLY A 213 -26.20 8.84 4.55
CA GLY A 213 -27.33 8.87 3.63
C GLY A 213 -28.59 8.40 4.34
N THR A 214 -29.19 9.27 5.16
CA THR A 214 -30.57 9.17 5.63
C THR A 214 -31.17 10.54 5.28
N GLU A 215 -32.24 10.72 4.52
CA GLU A 215 -33.54 10.06 4.66
C GLU A 215 -34.49 10.68 3.63
N VAL A 216 -34.77 10.05 2.50
CA VAL A 216 -35.98 10.36 1.70
C VAL A 216 -36.51 9.06 1.10
N LEU A 217 -37.17 8.26 1.95
CA LEU A 217 -38.05 7.20 1.49
C LEU A 217 -39.42 7.33 2.16
N ARG A 218 -40.36 7.79 1.33
CA ARG A 218 -41.74 7.29 1.23
C ARG A 218 -42.70 7.59 2.40
N LYS A 219 -43.57 8.57 2.15
CA LYS A 219 -44.96 8.58 2.63
C LYS A 219 -45.86 8.88 1.42
N LYS A 220 -46.16 7.85 0.61
CA LYS A 220 -47.50 7.21 0.48
C LYS A 220 -48.67 8.10 0.90
N GLU A 221 -49.43 8.49 -0.13
CA GLU A 221 -50.89 8.50 -0.28
C GLU A 221 -51.71 8.28 1.00
N ASP A 222 -52.53 9.28 1.35
CA ASP A 222 -53.99 9.23 1.21
C ASP A 222 -54.51 10.64 0.89
#